data_AF-A0A3B4GFF7-F1
#
_entry.id   AF-A0A3B4GFF7-F1
#
_cell.length_a   1.000
_cell.length_b   1.000
_cell.length_c   1.000
_cell.angle_alpha   90.00
_cell.angle_beta   90.00
_cell.angle_gamma   90.00
#
_symmetry.space_group_name_H-M   'P 1'
#
loop_
_entity.id
_entity.type
_entity.pdbx_description
1 polymer ?
#
loop_
_entity_poly.entity_id
_entity_poly.type
_entity_poly.pdbx_seq_one_letter_code
_entity_poly.pdbx_strand_id
1 'polypeptide(L)' 'MVDLHKRIYGGQDCQNEGHYHVKVISQKDGIEGYCGGSLIHPQWVLTAAHCQKINAWYARWPVQLRSCHQLTTRA' A
#
# COMPACT_ATOMS: atom_id res chain seq x y z
N MET A 1 4.69 1.33 34.82
CA MET A 1 6.02 1.56 34.19
C MET A 1 5.97 0.97 32.79
N VAL A 2 6.09 1.81 31.75
CA VAL A 2 6.18 1.36 30.36
C VAL A 2 7.65 1.04 30.07
N ASP A 3 7.93 -0.19 29.62
CA ASP A 3 9.28 -0.62 29.28
C ASP A 3 9.71 -0.04 27.93
N LEU A 4 10.70 0.86 27.95
CA LEU A 4 11.28 1.50 26.77
C LEU A 4 12.13 0.53 25.92
N HIS A 5 12.46 -0.66 26.42
CA HIS A 5 13.31 -1.63 25.73
C HIS A 5 12.59 -2.51 24.71
N LYS A 6 11.25 -2.39 24.58
CA LYS A 6 10.45 -3.07 23.54
C LYS A 6 10.32 -2.28 22.23
N ARG A 7 11.19 -1.30 21.97
CA ARG A 7 11.08 -0.41 20.82
C ARG A 7 11.74 -1.04 19.58
N ILE A 8 10.93 -1.33 18.57
CA ILE A 8 11.40 -1.84 17.27
C ILE A 8 11.77 -0.63 16.39
N TYR A 9 12.99 -0.61 15.89
CA TYR A 9 13.48 0.42 14.95
C TYR A 9 13.87 -0.24 13.63
N GLY A 10 13.58 0.43 12.51
CA GLY A 10 13.99 -0.03 11.17
C GLY A 10 13.18 -1.19 10.58
N GLY A 11 12.41 -1.92 11.39
CA GLY A 11 11.59 -3.05 10.93
C GLY A 11 12.44 -4.15 10.28
N GLN A 12 11.77 -5.10 9.62
CA GLN A 12 12.40 -6.12 8.80
C GLN A 12 11.60 -6.30 7.51
N ASP A 13 12.27 -6.74 6.44
CA ASP A 13 11.59 -7.02 5.18
C ASP A 13 10.64 -8.20 5.30
N CYS A 14 9.50 -8.15 4.62
CA CYS A 14 8.47 -9.17 4.75
C CYS A 14 8.80 -10.35 3.82
N GLN A 15 8.99 -11.54 4.39
CA GLN A 15 9.37 -12.72 3.61
C GLN A 15 8.23 -13.24 2.72
N ASN A 16 7.01 -13.39 3.26
CA ASN A 16 5.85 -13.82 2.46
C ASN A 16 4.46 -13.50 3.05
N GLU A 17 4.37 -12.72 4.13
CA GLU A 17 3.12 -12.59 4.92
C GLU A 17 2.18 -11.47 4.42
N GLY A 18 2.61 -10.71 3.41
CA GLY A 18 1.88 -9.55 2.87
C GLY A 18 0.81 -9.89 1.84
N HIS A 19 0.15 -11.05 1.91
CA HIS A 19 -0.72 -11.57 0.83
C HIS A 19 -1.84 -10.61 0.38
N TYR A 20 -2.32 -9.77 1.29
CA TYR A 20 -3.40 -8.82 1.00
C TYR A 20 -2.93 -7.37 0.94
N HIS A 21 -1.64 -7.10 1.18
CA HIS A 21 -1.11 -5.74 1.14
C HIS A 21 -1.00 -5.28 -0.32
N VAL A 22 -1.56 -4.11 -0.63
CA VAL A 22 -1.53 -3.57 -1.99
C VAL A 22 -1.00 -2.15 -2.03
N LYS A 23 -0.31 -1.82 -3.12
CA LYS A 23 0.13 -0.47 -3.44
C LYS A 23 -0.91 0.17 -4.36
N VAL A 24 -1.52 1.25 -3.88
CA VAL A 24 -2.45 2.08 -4.65
C VAL A 24 -1.67 3.25 -5.26
N ILE A 25 -1.74 3.39 -6.58
CA ILE A 25 -0.96 4.38 -7.34
C ILE A 25 -1.92 5.42 -7.93
N SER A 26 -1.72 6.69 -7.56
CA SER A 26 -2.48 7.83 -8.10
C SER A 26 -1.61 8.58 -9.09
N GLN A 27 -2.16 9.00 -10.22
CA GLN A 27 -1.46 9.90 -11.14
C GLN A 27 -2.26 11.20 -11.26
N LYS A 28 -1.61 12.33 -11.04
CA LYS A 28 -2.18 13.65 -11.26
C LYS A 28 -1.11 14.58 -11.81
N ASP A 29 -1.37 15.19 -12.97
CA ASP A 29 -0.49 16.18 -13.58
C ASP A 29 0.96 15.67 -13.75
N GLY A 30 1.12 14.39 -14.08
CA GLY A 30 2.43 13.73 -14.22
C GLY A 30 3.11 13.35 -12.90
N ILE A 31 2.53 13.71 -11.74
CA ILE A 31 3.03 13.37 -10.41
C ILE A 31 2.33 12.09 -9.91
N GLU A 32 3.13 11.07 -9.59
CA GLU A 32 2.66 9.85 -8.94
C GLU A 32 2.56 10.03 -7.41
N GLY A 33 1.40 9.67 -6.85
CA GLY A 33 1.20 9.53 -5.41
C GLY A 33 1.00 8.07 -5.05
N TYR A 34 1.44 7.67 -3.86
CA TYR A 34 1.35 6.30 -3.39
C TYR A 34 0.60 6.21 -2.08
N CYS A 35 -0.25 5.20 -1.98
CA CYS A 35 -0.94 4.81 -0.75
C CYS A 35 -0.90 3.30 -0.56
N GLY A 36 -1.11 2.87 0.69
CA GLY A 36 -1.36 1.47 1.01
C GLY A 36 -2.85 1.12 0.90
N GLY A 37 -3.13 -0.18 0.81
CA GLY A 37 -4.48 -0.72 0.92
C GLY A 37 -4.47 -2.20 1.28
N SER A 38 -5.66 -2.78 1.43
CA SER A 38 -5.84 -4.20 1.71
C SER A 38 -6.90 -4.81 0.80
N LEU A 39 -6.58 -5.92 0.15
CA LEU A 39 -7.54 -6.69 -0.65
C LEU A 39 -8.51 -7.44 0.29
N ILE A 40 -9.76 -6.98 0.36
CA ILE A 40 -10.81 -7.58 1.21
C ILE A 40 -11.70 -8.57 0.45
N HIS A 41 -11.65 -8.52 -0.88
CA HIS A 41 -12.34 -9.42 -1.80
C HIS A 41 -11.61 -9.38 -3.15
N PRO A 42 -11.71 -10.41 -4.03
CA PRO A 42 -11.04 -10.44 -5.34
C PRO A 42 -11.11 -9.18 -6.22
N GLN A 43 -12.08 -8.28 -5.97
CA GLN A 43 -12.28 -7.05 -6.74
C GLN A 43 -12.45 -5.81 -5.86
N TRP A 44 -12.26 -5.92 -4.54
CA TRP A 44 -12.46 -4.81 -3.61
C TRP A 44 -11.23 -4.61 -2.73
N VAL A 45 -10.71 -3.38 -2.74
CA VAL A 45 -9.59 -2.93 -1.91
C VAL A 45 -10.10 -1.89 -0.92
N LEU A 46 -9.77 -2.09 0.35
CA LEU A 46 -9.95 -1.10 1.40
C LEU A 46 -8.72 -0.20 1.47
N THR A 47 -8.90 1.13 1.48
CA THR A 47 -7.83 2.12 1.62
C THR A 47 -8.34 3.35 2.38
N ALA A 48 -7.45 4.26 2.74
CA ALA A 48 -7.83 5.47 3.46
C ALA A 48 -8.54 6.48 2.55
N ALA A 49 -9.58 7.16 3.06
CA ALA A 49 -10.34 8.13 2.28
C ALA A 49 -9.47 9.27 1.72
N HIS A 50 -8.44 9.70 2.46
CA HIS A 50 -7.52 10.76 1.99
C HIS A 50 -6.63 10.32 0.82
N CYS A 51 -6.50 9.02 0.55
CA CYS A 51 -5.81 8.49 -0.63
C CYS A 51 -6.64 8.67 -1.90
N GLN A 52 -7.94 8.85 -1.76
CA GLN A 52 -8.85 9.06 -2.88
C GLN A 52 -8.85 10.54 -3.27
N LYS A 53 -8.50 10.84 -4.53
CA LYS A 53 -8.75 12.16 -5.12
C LYS A 53 -10.24 12.24 -5.46
N ILE A 54 -10.97 13.01 -4.64
CA ILE A 54 -12.43 13.14 -4.60
C ILE A 54 -13.05 13.53 -5.96
N ASN A 55 -12.25 14.04 -6.89
CA ASN A 55 -12.71 14.47 -8.22
C ASN A 55 -12.88 13.30 -9.22
N ALA A 56 -12.51 12.07 -8.85
CA ALA A 56 -12.54 10.91 -9.73
C ALA A 56 -13.55 9.87 -9.23
N TRP A 57 -14.82 10.23 -9.34
CA TRP A 57 -16.01 9.44 -8.99
C TRP A 57 -16.15 8.13 -9.81
N TYR A 58 -15.27 7.90 -10.79
CA TYR A 58 -15.08 6.63 -11.49
C TYR A 58 -13.61 6.24 -11.70
N ALA A 59 -12.69 6.67 -10.83
CA ALA A 59 -11.30 6.23 -10.97
C ALA A 59 -11.21 4.70 -10.80
N ARG A 60 -11.15 4.01 -11.93
CA ARG A 60 -10.65 2.64 -12.02
C ARG A 60 -9.16 2.71 -11.72
N TRP A 61 -8.82 2.63 -10.44
CA TRP A 61 -7.44 2.56 -10.01
C TRP A 61 -6.81 1.29 -10.58
N PRO A 62 -5.67 1.38 -11.30
CA PRO A 62 -4.87 0.20 -11.56
C PRO A 62 -4.33 -0.28 -10.20
N VAL A 63 -5.01 -1.26 -9.60
CA VAL A 63 -4.51 -1.93 -8.40
C VAL A 63 -3.40 -2.86 -8.83
N GLN A 64 -2.17 -2.54 -8.46
CA GLN A 64 -1.09 -3.51 -8.56
C GLN A 64 -1.07 -4.33 -7.28
N LEU A 65 -1.55 -5.58 -7.38
CA LEU A 65 -1.26 -6.62 -6.40
C LEU A 65 0.24 -6.90 -6.47
N ARG A 66 1.02 -6.23 -5.63
CA ARG A 66 2.45 -6.52 -5.51
C ARG A 66 2.64 -7.33 -4.24
N SER A 67 3.05 -8.58 -4.42
CA SER A 67 3.68 -9.35 -3.34
C SER A 67 4.95 -8.61 -2.88
N CYS A 68 5.25 -8.66 -1.58
CA CYS A 68 6.45 -8.04 -1.01
C CYS A 68 7.74 -8.45 -1.73
N HIS A 69 7.74 -9.63 -2.36
CA HIS A 69 8.84 -10.16 -3.18
C HIS A 69 9.24 -9.29 -4.39
N GLN A 70 8.40 -8.35 -4.84
CA GLN A 70 8.71 -7.48 -5.98
C GLN A 70 9.27 -6.10 -5.60
N LEU A 71 9.51 -5.84 -4.30
CA LEU A 71 10.18 -4.62 -3.85
C LEU A 71 11.72 -4.70 -3.96
N THR A 72 12.28 -5.88 -4.25
CA THR A 72 13.74 -6.10 -4.36
C THR A 72 14.29 -6.01 -5.78
N THR A 73 13.46 -5.91 -6.83
CA THR A 73 13.92 -5.92 -8.24
C THR A 73 14.01 -4.55 -8.92
N ARG A 74 14.14 -3.46 -8.16
CA ARG A 74 14.61 -2.17 -8.70
C ARG A 74 15.66 -1.57 -7.78
N ALA A 75 16.90 -1.99 -7.98
CA ALA A 75 18.09 -1.19 -7.76
C ALA A 75 18.63 -0.79 -9.15
#